data_AF-A0A2T4VI19-F1
#
_entry.id   AF-A0A2T4VI19-F1
#
_cell.length_a   1.000
_cell.length_b   1.000
_cell.length_c   1.000
_cell.angle_alpha   90.00
_cell.angle_beta   90.00
_cell.angle_gamma   90.00
#
_symmetry.space_group_name_H-M   'P 1'
#
loop_
_entity.id
_entity.type
_entity.pdbx_description
1 polymer ?
#
loop_
_entity_poly.entity_id
_entity_poly.type
_entity_poly.pdbx_seq_one_letter_code
_entity_poly.pdbx_strand_id
1 'polypeptide(L)'
;MSPVYRFLVALSFLLCACGEHDSNDNAPPTTTTATTLKSLFELQPADFKERRTLQVNGTAGQGLGSGVSVHAGEVLLITASGTLQTPWGQVGPDGSPALGGTSFQLINRRVFALYGRIHGNVFPVNYETALIAPDTGPLELLVNGCEDCANSGNFTVDVYSQPVEGVALAETPSVTDNTVTRSSTVQVTATTGWALSGIQVRKGQKLFVQATGTVEANGETLTADGAEGWLAGEPYLVVNATPHRLYGRVGGNVFELGTNAALLAPATGELELVINHANEATGGFDVTVGLGVVPARGLIGADTADFARATAELRPAMEWTPTSLVLKKGDPLLVRATGQLTGDDPDLFDKPLDAFGSSALGGTSFLPSRFLFALYGRVGGQVVLLGAQNALLAPADGTLELAVNGFSDCTSACDVQGAFSVEVRGPSHPQ
;
A
#
# COMPACT_ATOMS: atom_id res chain seq x y z
N MET A 1 20.02 -51.05 7.63
CA MET A 1 21.50 -51.00 7.48
C MET A 1 21.88 -49.55 7.22
N SER A 2 22.42 -48.86 8.21
CA SER A 2 22.99 -47.52 8.10
C SER A 2 24.33 -47.54 7.33
N PRO A 3 24.86 -46.37 6.94
CA PRO A 3 25.80 -45.75 7.86
C PRO A 3 25.57 -44.25 8.11
N VAL A 4 25.94 -43.88 9.33
CA VAL A 4 25.97 -42.54 9.91
C VAL A 4 27.32 -41.91 9.58
N TYR A 5 27.34 -40.68 9.06
CA TYR A 5 28.56 -39.87 8.98
C TYR A 5 28.62 -38.91 10.18
N ARG A 6 29.63 -39.10 11.03
CA ARG A 6 30.09 -38.15 12.06
C ARG A 6 31.29 -37.40 11.50
N PHE A 7 31.29 -36.07 11.54
CA PHE A 7 32.52 -35.28 11.43
C PHE A 7 32.81 -34.62 12.78
N LEU A 8 33.92 -35.05 13.38
CA LEU A 8 34.66 -34.40 14.45
C LEU A 8 35.67 -33.46 13.77
N VAL A 9 35.79 -32.20 14.20
CA VAL A 9 37.04 -31.44 14.05
C VAL A 9 37.37 -30.78 15.38
N ALA A 10 38.63 -30.98 15.77
CA ALA A 10 39.19 -30.73 17.07
C ALA A 10 39.82 -29.34 17.22
N LEU A 11 40.07 -29.04 18.49
CA LEU A 11 40.65 -27.88 19.13
C LEU A 11 42.14 -27.64 18.79
N SER A 12 42.54 -26.38 18.97
CA SER A 12 43.87 -25.89 19.44
C SER A 12 45.05 -25.82 18.47
N PHE A 13 45.54 -24.59 18.24
CA PHE A 13 46.96 -24.27 18.36
C PHE A 13 47.14 -22.89 19.03
N LEU A 14 47.79 -22.93 20.19
CA LEU A 14 48.33 -21.80 20.94
C LEU A 14 49.80 -21.69 20.51
N LEU A 15 50.24 -20.54 20.00
CA LEU A 15 51.66 -20.25 19.82
C LEU A 15 51.93 -18.80 20.21
N CYS A 16 52.66 -18.69 21.31
CA CYS A 16 53.21 -17.50 21.92
C CYS A 16 54.44 -17.06 21.11
N ALA A 17 54.53 -15.79 20.74
CA ALA A 17 55.77 -15.17 20.28
C ALA A 17 55.88 -13.78 20.93
N CYS A 18 56.81 -13.66 21.86
CA CYS A 18 57.25 -12.38 22.41
C CYS A 18 58.15 -11.69 21.37
N GLY A 19 57.79 -10.48 20.97
CA GLY A 19 58.65 -9.57 20.23
C GLY A 19 58.51 -8.18 20.84
N GLU A 20 59.57 -7.71 21.49
CA GLU A 20 59.75 -6.32 21.90
C GLU A 20 59.68 -5.42 20.66
N HIS A 21 58.73 -4.49 20.65
CA HIS A 21 58.73 -3.37 19.72
C HIS A 21 58.40 -2.09 20.50
N ASP A 22 59.43 -1.26 20.67
CA ASP A 22 59.29 0.14 21.05
C ASP A 22 58.52 0.87 19.94
N SER A 23 57.27 1.26 20.18
CA SER A 23 56.60 2.33 19.41
C SER A 23 55.82 3.26 20.34
N ASN A 24 56.21 4.53 20.30
CA ASN A 24 55.43 5.66 20.79
C ASN A 24 54.20 5.83 19.88
N ASP A 25 53.09 5.14 20.20
CA ASP A 25 51.79 5.37 19.56
C ASP A 25 50.78 5.92 20.58
N ASN A 26 50.95 7.20 20.94
CA ASN A 26 49.88 8.00 21.56
C ASN A 26 48.89 8.48 20.48
N ALA A 27 48.36 7.57 19.67
CA ALA A 27 47.19 7.88 18.85
C ALA A 27 45.98 7.95 19.81
N PRO A 28 45.22 9.07 19.85
CA PRO A 28 44.01 9.13 20.66
C PRO A 28 43.07 8.01 20.21
N PRO A 29 42.42 7.30 21.15
CA PRO A 29 41.53 6.19 20.82
C PRO A 29 40.48 6.69 19.83
N THR A 30 40.40 6.06 18.66
CA THR A 30 39.37 6.30 17.66
C THR A 30 38.03 5.94 18.28
N THR A 31 37.26 6.96 18.67
CA THR A 31 35.92 6.78 19.23
C THR A 31 35.02 6.22 18.12
N THR A 32 34.81 4.91 18.11
CA THR A 32 33.84 4.28 17.20
C THR A 32 32.45 4.62 17.70
N THR A 33 31.78 5.58 17.05
CA THR A 33 30.39 5.91 17.35
C THR A 33 29.53 4.69 17.05
N ALA A 34 28.80 4.18 18.05
CA ALA A 34 27.93 3.03 17.88
C ALA A 34 26.81 3.34 16.87
N THR A 35 26.63 2.49 15.87
CA THR A 35 25.54 2.60 14.90
C THR A 35 24.22 2.14 15.53
N THR A 36 23.21 2.98 15.49
CA THR A 36 21.83 2.67 15.87
C THR A 36 21.08 2.17 14.65
N LEU A 37 20.54 0.94 14.74
CA LEU A 37 19.67 0.37 13.72
C LEU A 37 18.22 0.77 13.97
N LYS A 38 17.52 1.27 12.95
CA LYS A 38 16.12 1.68 13.03
C LYS A 38 15.27 1.05 11.93
N SER A 39 14.01 0.76 12.25
CA SER A 39 13.01 0.52 11.22
C SER A 39 12.74 1.81 10.42
N LEU A 40 12.38 1.67 9.14
CA LEU A 40 11.90 2.76 8.30
C LEU A 40 10.71 3.50 8.96
N PHE A 41 9.86 2.78 9.69
CA PHE A 41 8.68 3.33 10.38
C PHE A 41 9.02 4.04 11.71
N GLU A 42 10.27 3.95 12.17
CA GLU A 42 10.77 4.56 13.40
C GLU A 42 11.68 5.76 13.14
N LEU A 43 11.96 6.06 11.86
CA LEU A 43 12.75 7.22 11.48
C LEU A 43 12.04 8.50 11.88
N GLN A 44 12.82 9.48 12.34
CA GLN A 44 12.35 10.78 12.78
C GLN A 44 13.15 11.89 12.10
N PRO A 45 12.66 13.13 12.06
CA PRO A 45 13.40 14.27 11.50
C PRO A 45 14.85 14.41 11.99
N ALA A 46 15.12 14.09 13.26
CA ALA A 46 16.45 14.17 13.85
C ALA A 46 17.45 13.12 13.30
N ASP A 47 16.96 12.12 12.57
CA ASP A 47 17.77 11.07 11.98
C ASP A 47 18.37 11.45 10.62
N PHE A 48 18.12 12.68 10.13
CA PHE A 48 18.54 13.14 8.81
C PHE A 48 19.39 14.40 8.88
N LYS A 49 20.36 14.51 7.97
CA LYS A 49 21.24 15.68 7.84
C LYS A 49 20.58 16.80 7.07
N GLU A 50 19.83 16.45 6.04
CA GLU A 50 19.21 17.42 5.15
C GLU A 50 17.72 17.53 5.43
N ARG A 51 17.22 18.77 5.43
CA ARG A 51 15.80 19.11 5.46
C ARG A 51 15.53 20.15 4.39
N ARG A 52 14.47 19.95 3.63
CA ARG A 52 13.93 20.96 2.71
C ARG A 52 12.45 21.19 2.98
N THR A 53 12.09 22.44 3.25
CA THR A 53 10.69 22.84 3.44
C THR A 53 10.13 23.43 2.15
N LEU A 54 8.96 22.96 1.75
CA LEU A 54 8.29 23.30 0.51
C LEU A 54 6.85 23.73 0.81
N GLN A 55 6.33 24.65 0.00
CA GLN A 55 4.92 25.01 0.00
C GLN A 55 4.27 24.40 -1.24
N VAL A 56 3.37 23.45 -1.05
CA VAL A 56 2.62 22.82 -2.13
C VAL A 56 1.23 23.44 -2.16
N ASN A 57 0.96 24.24 -3.18
CA ASN A 57 -0.35 24.88 -3.36
C ASN A 57 -1.41 23.84 -3.74
N GLY A 58 -2.65 24.02 -3.29
CA GLY A 58 -3.78 23.20 -3.72
C GLY A 58 -3.95 23.11 -5.25
N THR A 59 -3.54 24.14 -6.00
CA THR A 59 -3.59 24.17 -7.46
C THR A 59 -2.38 23.53 -8.15
N ALA A 60 -1.40 23.00 -7.40
CA ALA A 60 -0.15 22.41 -7.90
C ALA A 60 -0.35 21.02 -8.53
N GLY A 61 -1.30 20.93 -9.46
CA GLY A 61 -1.75 19.68 -10.01
C GLY A 61 -0.81 19.03 -11.05
N GLN A 62 0.01 19.83 -11.71
CA GLN A 62 1.03 19.31 -12.64
C GLN A 62 2.28 18.78 -11.92
N GLY A 63 2.33 18.93 -10.59
CA GLY A 63 3.49 18.63 -9.76
C GLY A 63 4.43 19.82 -9.61
N LEU A 64 4.79 20.11 -8.36
CA LEU A 64 5.83 21.04 -7.99
C LEU A 64 7.15 20.27 -7.87
N GLY A 65 8.13 20.62 -8.69
CA GLY A 65 9.49 20.13 -8.51
C GLY A 65 10.01 20.53 -7.12
N SER A 66 10.38 19.55 -6.30
CA SER A 66 10.88 19.82 -4.93
C SER A 66 12.29 20.42 -4.92
N GLY A 67 12.99 20.37 -6.06
CA GLY A 67 14.42 20.65 -6.15
C GLY A 67 15.31 19.58 -5.49
N VAL A 68 14.72 18.52 -4.93
CA VAL A 68 15.43 17.36 -4.37
C VAL A 68 15.66 16.36 -5.49
N SER A 69 16.92 16.02 -5.75
CA SER A 69 17.31 14.90 -6.60
C SER A 69 17.55 13.69 -5.72
N VAL A 70 16.80 12.62 -5.96
CA VAL A 70 16.81 11.40 -5.18
C VAL A 70 17.53 10.31 -5.98
N HIS A 71 18.28 9.45 -5.30
CA HIS A 71 18.90 8.27 -5.90
C HIS A 71 18.14 7.00 -5.51
N ALA A 72 18.03 6.03 -6.42
CA ALA A 72 17.47 4.73 -6.09
C ALA A 72 18.17 4.11 -4.87
N GLY A 73 17.40 3.62 -3.90
CA GLY A 73 17.90 3.10 -2.62
C GLY A 73 18.08 4.15 -1.52
N GLU A 74 17.94 5.44 -1.82
CA GLU A 74 18.02 6.50 -0.82
C GLU A 74 16.81 6.49 0.12
N VAL A 75 17.06 6.73 1.41
CA VAL A 75 16.00 6.79 2.43
C VAL A 75 15.47 8.21 2.52
N LEU A 76 14.15 8.35 2.41
CA LEU A 76 13.44 9.60 2.57
C LEU A 76 12.43 9.51 3.71
N LEU A 77 12.32 10.59 4.47
CA LEU A 77 11.17 10.88 5.32
C LEU A 77 10.52 12.16 4.82
N ILE A 78 9.22 12.12 4.56
CA ILE A 78 8.44 13.27 4.10
C ILE A 78 7.30 13.47 5.09
N THR A 79 7.24 14.66 5.70
CA THR A 79 6.15 15.05 6.60
C THR A 79 5.38 16.23 6.01
N ALA A 80 4.07 16.22 6.11
CA ALA A 80 3.20 17.27 5.60
C ALA A 80 2.23 17.78 6.67
N SER A 81 1.92 19.07 6.60
CA SER A 81 0.95 19.72 7.45
C SER A 81 0.24 20.84 6.68
N GLY A 82 -0.75 21.46 7.32
CA GLY A 82 -1.59 22.48 6.69
C GLY A 82 -2.88 21.89 6.16
N THR A 83 -3.64 22.71 5.45
CA THR A 83 -4.98 22.36 4.98
C THR A 83 -5.29 23.05 3.67
N LEU A 84 -6.11 22.40 2.85
CA LEU A 84 -6.74 22.99 1.68
C LEU A 84 -8.21 23.27 1.97
N GLN A 85 -8.70 24.41 1.49
CA GLN A 85 -10.11 24.68 1.39
C GLN A 85 -10.59 24.18 0.02
N THR A 86 -11.62 23.34 0.03
CA THR A 86 -12.17 22.69 -1.17
C THR A 86 -13.69 22.86 -1.22
N PRO A 87 -14.35 22.50 -2.34
CA PRO A 87 -15.82 22.49 -2.42
C PRO A 87 -16.47 21.53 -1.42
N TRP A 88 -15.73 20.53 -0.93
CA TRP A 88 -16.20 19.53 0.04
C TRP A 88 -15.77 19.85 1.48
N GLY A 89 -15.26 21.05 1.72
CA GLY A 89 -14.77 21.49 3.03
C GLY A 89 -13.26 21.51 3.13
N GLN A 90 -12.78 21.61 4.37
CA GLN A 90 -11.35 21.67 4.66
C GLN A 90 -10.77 20.26 4.74
N VAL A 91 -9.67 20.02 4.02
CA VAL A 91 -8.98 18.72 4.00
C VAL A 91 -7.50 18.89 4.36
N GLY A 92 -6.93 17.89 5.03
CA GLY A 92 -5.49 17.80 5.27
C GLY A 92 -4.74 17.10 4.14
N PRO A 93 -3.43 16.83 4.31
CA PRO A 93 -2.60 16.09 3.37
C PRO A 93 -3.12 14.70 2.97
N ASP A 94 -3.93 14.05 3.80
CA ASP A 94 -4.60 12.77 3.47
C ASP A 94 -5.74 12.92 2.45
N GLY A 95 -6.11 14.17 2.13
CA GLY A 95 -7.21 14.51 1.24
C GLY A 95 -8.58 14.15 1.81
N SER A 96 -9.58 14.14 0.92
CA SER A 96 -10.90 13.58 1.22
C SER A 96 -10.87 12.05 1.02
N PRO A 97 -11.65 11.27 1.80
CA PRO A 97 -11.80 9.84 1.58
C PRO A 97 -12.44 9.49 0.22
N ALA A 98 -13.06 10.46 -0.45
CA ALA A 98 -13.61 10.28 -1.79
C ALA A 98 -12.50 10.04 -2.83
N LEU A 99 -12.78 9.17 -3.80
CA LEU A 99 -11.89 8.87 -4.91
C LEU A 99 -12.19 9.77 -6.10
N GLY A 100 -11.14 10.26 -6.75
CA GLY A 100 -11.24 11.16 -7.89
C GLY A 100 -11.67 10.43 -9.15
N GLY A 101 -12.65 10.99 -9.85
CA GLY A 101 -13.02 10.55 -11.19
C GLY A 101 -12.00 10.95 -12.25
N THR A 102 -12.40 10.82 -13.51
CA THR A 102 -11.56 11.16 -14.65
C THR A 102 -11.20 12.64 -14.74
N SER A 103 -11.96 13.54 -14.10
CA SER A 103 -11.62 14.96 -13.98
C SER A 103 -10.38 15.23 -13.10
N PHE A 104 -9.94 14.25 -12.30
CA PHE A 104 -8.78 14.36 -11.42
C PHE A 104 -7.49 13.91 -12.11
N GLN A 105 -6.35 14.47 -11.69
CA GLN A 105 -5.04 14.09 -12.21
C GLN A 105 -4.70 12.63 -11.94
N LEU A 106 -5.01 12.16 -10.74
CA LEU A 106 -4.83 10.78 -10.33
C LEU A 106 -6.21 10.12 -10.17
N ILE A 107 -6.63 9.41 -11.22
CA ILE A 107 -7.90 8.70 -11.27
C ILE A 107 -7.95 7.62 -10.19
N ASN A 108 -9.11 7.45 -9.55
CA ASN A 108 -9.40 6.51 -8.48
C ASN A 108 -8.39 6.56 -7.31
N ARG A 109 -7.84 7.75 -7.06
CA ARG A 109 -7.02 8.07 -5.89
C ARG A 109 -7.70 9.17 -5.07
N ARG A 110 -7.33 9.30 -3.79
CA ARG A 110 -8.00 10.25 -2.87
C ARG A 110 -7.91 11.67 -3.42
N VAL A 111 -9.04 12.36 -3.46
CA VAL A 111 -9.11 13.72 -3.98
C VAL A 111 -8.46 14.69 -3.01
N PHE A 112 -7.70 15.63 -3.56
CA PHE A 112 -6.93 16.64 -2.83
C PHE A 112 -5.90 16.12 -1.82
N ALA A 113 -5.58 14.82 -1.86
CA ALA A 113 -4.48 14.26 -1.09
C ALA A 113 -3.12 14.64 -1.70
N LEU A 114 -2.09 14.66 -0.87
CA LEU A 114 -0.72 14.93 -1.26
C LEU A 114 -0.02 13.64 -1.72
N TYR A 115 0.56 13.70 -2.92
CA TYR A 115 1.33 12.63 -3.53
C TYR A 115 2.75 13.09 -3.85
N GLY A 116 3.67 12.13 -3.81
CA GLY A 116 5.04 12.27 -4.30
C GLY A 116 5.20 11.53 -5.61
N ARG A 117 6.11 12.00 -6.47
CA ARG A 117 6.47 11.35 -7.73
C ARG A 117 7.98 11.35 -7.92
N ILE A 118 8.57 10.18 -8.20
CA ILE A 118 10.00 10.03 -8.56
C ILE A 118 10.08 9.23 -9.86
N HIS A 119 10.54 9.87 -10.94
CA HIS A 119 10.65 9.24 -12.27
C HIS A 119 9.34 8.55 -12.73
N GLY A 120 8.20 9.21 -12.49
CA GLY A 120 6.87 8.67 -12.79
C GLY A 120 6.31 7.73 -11.72
N ASN A 121 7.09 7.30 -10.71
CA ASN A 121 6.62 6.49 -9.59
C ASN A 121 5.82 7.34 -8.60
N VAL A 122 4.50 7.22 -8.62
CA VAL A 122 3.60 8.00 -7.74
C VAL A 122 3.30 7.23 -6.45
N PHE A 123 3.43 7.89 -5.31
CA PHE A 123 3.15 7.31 -3.99
C PHE A 123 2.41 8.31 -3.08
N PRO A 124 1.53 7.85 -2.18
CA PRO A 124 0.89 8.73 -1.21
C PRO A 124 1.93 9.27 -0.22
N VAL A 125 1.91 10.59 -0.02
CA VAL A 125 2.70 11.24 1.04
C VAL A 125 1.89 11.34 2.32
N ASN A 126 0.61 11.69 2.21
CA ASN A 126 -0.29 11.84 3.36
C ASN A 126 0.31 12.83 4.39
N TYR A 127 -0.02 12.72 5.67
CA TYR A 127 0.69 13.48 6.72
C TYR A 127 2.15 13.09 6.88
N GLU A 128 2.50 11.83 6.65
CA GLU A 128 3.86 11.34 6.80
C GLU A 128 4.08 10.05 6.03
N THR A 129 5.12 10.02 5.21
CA THR A 129 5.61 8.81 4.56
C THR A 129 7.11 8.67 4.72
N ALA A 130 7.57 7.45 4.96
CA ALA A 130 8.98 7.09 4.91
C ALA A 130 9.14 5.99 3.85
N LEU A 131 10.11 6.14 2.96
CA LEU A 131 10.33 5.19 1.87
C LEU A 131 11.81 5.05 1.52
N ILE A 132 12.13 3.93 0.89
CA ILE A 132 13.37 3.76 0.14
C ILE A 132 13.05 4.09 -1.31
N ALA A 133 13.74 5.06 -1.87
CA ALA A 133 13.48 5.58 -3.21
C ALA A 133 13.56 4.45 -4.26
N PRO A 134 12.48 4.21 -5.01
CA PRO A 134 12.43 3.09 -5.96
C PRO A 134 13.24 3.35 -7.24
N ASP A 135 13.54 4.62 -7.53
CA ASP A 135 14.21 5.05 -8.76
C ASP A 135 15.04 6.32 -8.48
N THR A 136 15.94 6.64 -9.40
CA THR A 136 16.73 7.87 -9.39
C THR A 136 16.00 8.94 -10.22
N GLY A 137 15.84 10.13 -9.65
CA GLY A 137 15.21 11.24 -10.36
C GLY A 137 14.84 12.41 -9.45
N PRO A 138 14.26 13.49 -10.01
CA PRO A 138 13.70 14.55 -9.20
C PRO A 138 12.50 14.04 -8.41
N LEU A 139 12.40 14.42 -7.14
CA LEU A 139 11.17 14.29 -6.37
C LEU A 139 10.24 15.45 -6.74
N GLU A 140 9.01 15.12 -7.09
CA GLU A 140 7.94 16.06 -7.34
C GLU A 140 6.82 15.85 -6.31
N LEU A 141 6.19 16.93 -5.88
CA LEU A 141 5.06 16.89 -4.96
C LEU A 141 3.83 17.46 -5.66
N LEU A 142 2.69 16.76 -5.58
CA LEU A 142 1.47 17.17 -6.27
C LEU A 142 0.25 16.91 -5.39
N VAL A 143 -0.75 17.77 -5.55
CA VAL A 143 -2.07 17.58 -4.94
C VAL A 143 -2.96 16.93 -6.00
N ASN A 144 -3.67 15.86 -5.65
CA ASN A 144 -4.62 15.23 -6.58
C ASN A 144 -5.86 16.11 -6.78
N GLY A 145 -5.72 17.21 -7.51
CA GLY A 145 -6.80 18.12 -7.85
C GLY A 145 -7.52 17.74 -9.15
N CYS A 146 -8.62 18.42 -9.42
CA CYS A 146 -9.29 18.40 -10.72
C CYS A 146 -9.09 19.74 -11.45
N GLU A 147 -9.19 19.75 -12.77
CA GLU A 147 -8.88 20.92 -13.62
C GLU A 147 -9.74 22.15 -13.27
N ASP A 148 -11.03 21.92 -12.99
CA ASP A 148 -12.01 22.98 -12.68
C ASP A 148 -12.37 23.09 -11.20
N CYS A 149 -11.64 22.39 -10.33
CA CYS A 149 -11.91 22.39 -8.90
C CYS A 149 -11.39 23.68 -8.26
N ALA A 150 -12.31 24.54 -7.78
CA ALA A 150 -11.92 25.68 -6.96
C ALA A 150 -11.39 25.20 -5.60
N ASN A 151 -10.06 25.22 -5.44
CA ASN A 151 -9.40 24.97 -4.16
C ASN A 151 -8.36 26.05 -3.84
N SER A 152 -8.07 26.20 -2.55
CA SER A 152 -7.12 27.21 -2.05
C SER A 152 -6.42 26.72 -0.79
N GLY A 153 -5.38 27.43 -0.37
CA GLY A 153 -4.52 27.01 0.74
C GLY A 153 -3.31 26.22 0.24
N ASN A 154 -2.45 25.84 1.20
CA ASN A 154 -1.19 25.18 0.91
C ASN A 154 -0.92 24.09 1.96
N PHE A 155 -0.20 23.06 1.54
CA PHE A 155 0.52 22.18 2.46
C PHE A 155 1.94 22.67 2.65
N THR A 156 2.42 22.60 3.90
CA THR A 156 3.83 22.73 4.22
C THR A 156 4.42 21.32 4.29
N VAL A 157 5.38 21.03 3.41
CA VAL A 157 6.01 19.72 3.28
C VAL A 157 7.49 19.82 3.62
N ASP A 158 7.93 19.03 4.59
CA ASP A 158 9.34 18.84 4.88
C ASP A 158 9.81 17.52 4.28
N VAL A 159 10.86 17.59 3.46
CA VAL A 159 11.56 16.43 2.91
C VAL A 159 12.89 16.30 3.64
N TYR A 160 13.10 15.15 4.27
CA TYR A 160 14.32 14.78 4.96
C TYR A 160 15.06 13.70 4.17
N SER A 161 16.34 13.92 3.92
CA SER A 161 17.23 13.05 3.14
C SER A 161 18.58 12.90 3.83
N GLN A 162 19.35 11.91 3.40
CA GLN A 162 20.68 11.58 3.93
C GLN A 162 20.70 11.34 5.45
N PRO A 163 20.52 10.09 5.91
CA PRO A 163 20.62 9.77 7.33
C PRO A 163 21.90 10.30 7.99
N VAL A 164 21.80 10.72 9.26
CA VAL A 164 22.95 11.15 10.06
C VAL A 164 23.94 10.00 10.26
N GLU A 165 25.21 10.34 10.49
CA GLU A 165 26.21 9.32 10.80
C GLU A 165 25.82 8.56 12.06
N GLY A 166 25.91 7.23 12.01
CA GLY A 166 25.49 6.37 13.11
C GLY A 166 24.00 5.99 13.09
N VAL A 167 23.20 6.44 12.12
CA VAL A 167 21.85 5.88 11.88
C VAL A 167 21.88 5.01 10.62
N ALA A 168 21.44 3.77 10.75
CA ALA A 168 21.28 2.86 9.63
C ALA A 168 19.92 2.14 9.69
N LEU A 169 19.41 1.76 8.53
CA LEU A 169 18.20 0.94 8.46
C LEU A 169 18.50 -0.48 8.93
N ALA A 170 17.64 -0.99 9.81
CA ALA A 170 17.64 -2.41 10.16
C ALA A 170 17.33 -3.26 8.91
N GLU A 171 17.79 -4.50 8.92
CA GLU A 171 17.52 -5.48 7.86
C GLU A 171 16.45 -6.49 8.27
N THR A 172 16.26 -6.66 9.58
CA THR A 172 15.30 -7.59 10.15
C THR A 172 14.34 -6.86 11.09
N PRO A 173 13.08 -7.30 11.18
CA PRO A 173 12.46 -8.36 10.38
C PRO A 173 12.35 -8.02 8.88
N SER A 174 12.47 -9.04 8.02
CA SER A 174 12.32 -8.89 6.57
C SER A 174 10.87 -8.56 6.21
N VAL A 175 10.65 -7.87 5.08
CA VAL A 175 9.30 -7.69 4.52
C VAL A 175 8.64 -9.01 4.09
N THR A 176 9.41 -10.09 3.90
CA THR A 176 8.89 -11.43 3.61
C THR A 176 8.60 -12.25 4.87
N ASP A 177 8.91 -11.73 6.06
CA ASP A 177 8.56 -12.38 7.32
C ASP A 177 7.06 -12.21 7.60
N ASN A 178 6.32 -13.30 7.49
CA ASN A 178 4.87 -13.37 7.74
C ASN A 178 4.54 -13.93 9.13
N THR A 179 5.52 -13.99 10.04
CA THR A 179 5.31 -14.54 11.39
C THR A 179 4.26 -13.73 12.13
N VAL A 180 3.20 -14.41 12.58
CA VAL A 180 2.17 -13.85 13.46
C VAL A 180 2.63 -14.02 14.91
N THR A 181 2.79 -12.89 15.60
CA THR A 181 3.27 -12.83 16.99
C THR A 181 2.14 -12.88 18.02
N ARG A 182 0.94 -12.44 17.63
CA ARG A 182 -0.25 -12.43 18.47
C ARG A 182 -1.49 -12.52 17.59
N SER A 183 -2.56 -13.14 18.08
CA SER A 183 -3.86 -13.11 17.43
C SER A 183 -4.97 -12.83 18.46
N SER A 184 -6.02 -12.15 18.02
CA SER A 184 -7.22 -11.87 18.81
C SER A 184 -8.45 -11.96 17.90
N THR A 185 -9.59 -12.38 18.46
CA THR A 185 -10.88 -12.41 17.78
C THR A 185 -11.79 -11.33 18.35
N VAL A 186 -12.47 -10.59 17.46
CA VAL A 186 -13.35 -9.47 17.77
C VAL A 186 -14.69 -9.72 17.10
N GLN A 187 -15.77 -9.52 17.85
CA GLN A 187 -17.13 -9.55 17.35
C GLN A 187 -17.50 -8.17 16.80
N VAL A 188 -17.91 -8.08 15.54
CA VAL A 188 -18.38 -6.84 14.92
C VAL A 188 -19.82 -7.03 14.50
N THR A 189 -20.74 -6.23 15.02
CA THR A 189 -22.17 -6.39 14.73
C THR A 189 -22.67 -5.32 13.76
N ALA A 190 -23.67 -5.65 12.95
CA ALA A 190 -24.23 -4.74 11.94
C ALA A 190 -25.16 -3.66 12.53
N THR A 191 -25.17 -3.46 13.86
CA THR A 191 -25.95 -2.42 14.54
C THR A 191 -25.07 -1.43 15.30
N THR A 192 -23.77 -1.72 15.39
CA THR A 192 -22.81 -0.88 16.09
C THR A 192 -22.04 -0.03 15.10
N GLY A 193 -21.73 1.21 15.50
CA GLY A 193 -20.73 2.01 14.81
C GLY A 193 -19.33 1.38 14.87
N TRP A 194 -18.30 2.20 14.78
CA TRP A 194 -16.91 1.75 14.94
C TRP A 194 -16.70 1.04 16.29
N ALA A 195 -16.40 -0.26 16.22
CA ALA A 195 -16.13 -1.11 17.37
C ALA A 195 -14.64 -1.07 17.73
N LEU A 196 -14.35 -0.73 18.99
CA LEU A 196 -13.01 -0.83 19.56
C LEU A 196 -12.60 -2.30 19.65
N SER A 197 -11.48 -2.69 19.05
CA SER A 197 -11.02 -4.08 19.06
C SER A 197 -10.20 -4.45 20.31
N GLY A 198 -9.68 -3.48 21.06
CA GLY A 198 -8.64 -3.68 22.07
C GLY A 198 -7.26 -4.05 21.51
N ILE A 199 -7.10 -4.06 20.18
CA ILE A 199 -5.86 -4.44 19.50
C ILE A 199 -5.05 -3.19 19.22
N GLN A 200 -3.92 -3.05 19.93
CA GLN A 200 -2.94 -1.98 19.68
C GLN A 200 -1.98 -2.40 18.57
N VAL A 201 -1.80 -1.52 17.58
CA VAL A 201 -0.93 -1.75 16.43
C VAL A 201 0.12 -0.63 16.32
N ARG A 202 1.27 -0.95 15.73
CA ARG A 202 2.31 0.03 15.38
C ARG A 202 2.26 0.35 13.90
N LYS A 203 2.59 1.59 13.51
CA LYS A 203 2.77 1.96 12.09
C LYS A 203 3.73 0.98 11.41
N GLY A 204 3.35 0.49 10.23
CA GLY A 204 4.10 -0.51 9.49
C GLY A 204 3.95 -1.95 9.98
N GLN A 205 3.23 -2.21 11.08
CA GLN A 205 3.01 -3.58 11.54
C GLN A 205 2.13 -4.34 10.55
N LYS A 206 2.53 -5.56 10.19
CA LYS A 206 1.68 -6.44 9.39
C LYS A 206 0.42 -6.81 10.16
N LEU A 207 -0.73 -6.66 9.52
CA LEU A 207 -2.03 -7.11 9.99
C LEU A 207 -2.54 -8.20 9.07
N PHE A 208 -2.98 -9.31 9.67
CA PHE A 208 -3.58 -10.45 8.99
C PHE A 208 -5.02 -10.59 9.45
N VAL A 209 -5.98 -10.32 8.58
CA VAL A 209 -7.40 -10.36 8.94
C VAL A 209 -8.07 -11.54 8.28
N GLN A 210 -8.90 -12.24 9.04
CA GLN A 210 -9.84 -13.23 8.57
C GLN A 210 -11.18 -12.98 9.25
N ALA A 211 -12.24 -12.83 8.45
CA ALA A 211 -13.59 -12.63 8.94
C ALA A 211 -14.48 -13.80 8.53
N THR A 212 -15.36 -14.21 9.44
CA THR A 212 -16.40 -15.21 9.20
C THR A 212 -17.73 -14.71 9.75
N GLY A 213 -18.83 -15.37 9.40
CA GLY A 213 -20.18 -14.89 9.74
C GLY A 213 -20.83 -14.17 8.56
N THR A 214 -22.04 -13.67 8.79
CA THR A 214 -22.87 -13.06 7.74
C THR A 214 -23.66 -11.88 8.29
N VAL A 215 -24.04 -11.00 7.38
CA VAL A 215 -24.94 -9.87 7.60
C VAL A 215 -26.17 -10.07 6.73
N GLU A 216 -27.35 -9.85 7.31
CA GLU A 216 -28.61 -9.82 6.57
C GLU A 216 -28.99 -8.35 6.31
N ALA A 217 -29.14 -8.00 5.03
CA ALA A 217 -29.57 -6.67 4.62
C ALA A 217 -30.36 -6.76 3.30
N ASN A 218 -31.49 -6.05 3.19
CA ASN A 218 -32.33 -6.02 1.99
C ASN A 218 -32.79 -7.41 1.49
N GLY A 219 -32.88 -8.40 2.38
CA GLY A 219 -33.22 -9.79 2.02
C GLY A 219 -32.06 -10.61 1.46
N GLU A 220 -30.84 -10.09 1.52
CA GLU A 220 -29.60 -10.77 1.11
C GLU A 220 -28.74 -11.14 2.32
N THR A 221 -28.15 -12.33 2.26
CA THR A 221 -27.11 -12.80 3.19
C THR A 221 -25.74 -12.47 2.60
N LEU A 222 -25.01 -11.56 3.24
CA LEU A 222 -23.74 -11.02 2.77
C LEU A 222 -22.57 -11.48 3.64
N THR A 223 -21.42 -11.76 3.03
CA THR A 223 -20.17 -12.03 3.73
C THR A 223 -19.46 -10.72 4.09
N ALA A 224 -18.29 -10.82 4.74
CA ALA A 224 -17.47 -9.65 5.05
C ALA A 224 -16.95 -8.90 3.81
N ASP A 225 -17.06 -9.47 2.60
CA ASP A 225 -16.72 -8.79 1.36
C ASP A 225 -17.76 -7.74 0.93
N GLY A 226 -18.96 -7.79 1.50
CA GLY A 226 -20.04 -6.82 1.30
C GLY A 226 -20.94 -7.10 0.09
N ALA A 227 -21.86 -6.18 -0.16
CA ALA A 227 -22.74 -6.20 -1.31
C ALA A 227 -22.02 -5.74 -2.59
N GLU A 228 -22.45 -6.28 -3.72
CA GLU A 228 -21.85 -5.96 -5.02
C GLU A 228 -22.65 -4.93 -5.85
N GLY A 229 -21.98 -4.28 -6.80
CA GLY A 229 -22.60 -3.47 -7.86
C GLY A 229 -22.87 -1.99 -7.55
N TRP A 230 -22.61 -1.51 -6.33
CA TRP A 230 -22.79 -0.09 -5.99
C TRP A 230 -21.93 0.37 -4.81
N LEU A 231 -21.77 1.69 -4.64
CA LEU A 231 -21.04 2.30 -3.53
C LEU A 231 -22.01 2.99 -2.56
N ALA A 232 -21.74 2.81 -1.27
CA ALA A 232 -22.50 3.36 -0.17
C ALA A 232 -22.52 4.90 -0.19
N GLY A 233 -23.71 5.49 -0.12
CA GLY A 233 -23.92 6.91 0.17
C GLY A 233 -24.25 7.15 1.64
N GLU A 234 -24.67 8.37 1.98
CA GLU A 234 -25.30 8.61 3.29
C GLU A 234 -26.57 7.75 3.45
N PRO A 235 -26.85 7.15 4.63
CA PRO A 235 -26.22 7.36 5.94
C PRO A 235 -25.17 6.31 6.34
N TYR A 236 -24.47 5.70 5.38
CA TYR A 236 -23.46 4.68 5.69
C TYR A 236 -22.25 5.26 6.42
N LEU A 237 -21.61 4.43 7.26
CA LEU A 237 -20.48 4.85 8.09
C LEU A 237 -19.19 5.12 7.29
N VAL A 238 -19.05 4.49 6.12
CA VAL A 238 -17.98 4.73 5.17
C VAL A 238 -18.60 5.05 3.80
N VAL A 239 -18.68 6.34 3.50
CA VAL A 239 -19.22 6.86 2.24
C VAL A 239 -18.28 6.56 1.07
N ASN A 240 -18.85 6.33 -0.11
CA ASN A 240 -18.16 5.93 -1.35
C ASN A 240 -17.37 4.62 -1.21
N ALA A 241 -17.88 3.70 -0.40
CA ALA A 241 -17.25 2.41 -0.13
C ALA A 241 -18.26 1.27 -0.31
N THR A 242 -17.79 0.02 -0.38
CA THR A 242 -18.67 -1.14 -0.55
C THR A 242 -19.64 -1.28 0.65
N PRO A 243 -20.95 -1.31 0.41
CA PRO A 243 -21.95 -1.56 1.45
C PRO A 243 -21.77 -2.93 2.11
N HIS A 244 -22.04 -3.00 3.40
CA HIS A 244 -21.98 -4.17 4.28
C HIS A 244 -20.63 -4.89 4.36
N ARG A 245 -19.57 -4.35 3.73
CA ARG A 245 -18.20 -4.85 3.81
C ARG A 245 -17.58 -4.52 5.17
N LEU A 246 -16.64 -5.35 5.61
CA LEU A 246 -15.80 -5.09 6.78
C LEU A 246 -14.70 -4.07 6.44
N TYR A 247 -14.62 -3.03 7.27
CA TYR A 247 -13.57 -2.01 7.24
C TYR A 247 -12.82 -1.95 8.56
N GLY A 248 -11.56 -1.51 8.49
CA GLY A 248 -10.77 -1.15 9.65
C GLY A 248 -10.37 0.32 9.62
N ARG A 249 -10.08 0.90 10.78
CA ARG A 249 -9.35 2.16 10.87
C ARG A 249 -8.35 2.16 12.02
N VAL A 250 -7.26 2.90 11.85
CA VAL A 250 -6.27 3.18 12.89
C VAL A 250 -5.86 4.64 12.77
N GLY A 251 -5.96 5.40 13.87
CA GLY A 251 -5.60 6.83 13.85
C GLY A 251 -6.35 7.62 12.77
N GLY A 252 -7.65 7.31 12.56
CA GLY A 252 -8.49 7.94 11.54
C GLY A 252 -8.31 7.42 10.10
N ASN A 253 -7.29 6.61 9.83
CA ASN A 253 -7.04 6.05 8.50
C ASN A 253 -7.90 4.82 8.24
N VAL A 254 -8.94 4.95 7.41
CA VAL A 254 -9.85 3.87 7.01
C VAL A 254 -9.26 3.03 5.86
N PHE A 255 -9.42 1.71 5.93
CA PHE A 255 -8.99 0.74 4.90
C PHE A 255 -9.97 -0.44 4.78
N GLU A 256 -10.01 -1.04 3.59
CA GLU A 256 -10.82 -2.22 3.29
C GLU A 256 -10.21 -3.50 3.89
N LEU A 257 -11.05 -4.38 4.46
CA LEU A 257 -10.62 -5.67 5.00
C LEU A 257 -11.27 -6.85 4.28
N GLY A 258 -12.60 -6.87 4.11
CA GLY A 258 -13.27 -8.01 3.49
C GLY A 258 -13.19 -9.30 4.32
N THR A 259 -13.37 -10.44 3.66
CA THR A 259 -13.25 -11.78 4.28
C THR A 259 -11.80 -12.11 4.65
N ASN A 260 -10.84 -11.69 3.83
CA ASN A 260 -9.41 -11.86 4.09
C ASN A 260 -8.65 -10.60 3.68
N ALA A 261 -7.74 -10.16 4.53
CA ALA A 261 -6.79 -9.12 4.18
C ALA A 261 -5.40 -9.37 4.79
N ALA A 262 -4.41 -8.82 4.12
CA ALA A 262 -3.10 -8.55 4.67
C ALA A 262 -2.73 -7.10 4.32
N LEU A 263 -2.27 -6.34 5.30
CA LEU A 263 -1.82 -4.95 5.09
C LEU A 263 -0.75 -4.54 6.10
N LEU A 264 -0.08 -3.43 5.84
CA LEU A 264 0.70 -2.73 6.86
C LEU A 264 -0.19 -1.70 7.55
N ALA A 265 -0.16 -1.66 8.88
CA ALA A 265 -0.92 -0.67 9.65
C ALA A 265 -0.46 0.76 9.26
N PRO A 266 -1.38 1.64 8.84
CA PRO A 266 -1.02 2.97 8.33
C PRO A 266 -0.56 3.93 9.45
N ALA A 267 -0.96 3.65 10.68
CA ALA A 267 -0.67 4.47 11.85
C ALA A 267 -0.46 3.58 13.09
N THR A 268 0.09 4.18 14.15
CA THR A 268 0.12 3.58 15.48
C THR A 268 -1.17 3.93 16.22
N GLY A 269 -1.78 2.97 16.91
CA GLY A 269 -2.98 3.20 17.71
C GLY A 269 -3.83 1.94 17.87
N GLU A 270 -5.06 2.12 18.34
CA GLU A 270 -6.03 1.04 18.42
C GLU A 270 -6.67 0.78 17.05
N LEU A 271 -6.80 -0.49 16.68
CA LEU A 271 -7.61 -0.91 15.53
C LEU A 271 -9.09 -0.82 15.89
N GLU A 272 -9.85 -0.12 15.05
CA GLU A 272 -11.30 -0.09 15.14
C GLU A 272 -11.88 -0.79 13.92
N LEU A 273 -12.98 -1.52 14.09
CA LEU A 273 -13.61 -2.32 13.04
C LEU A 273 -15.06 -1.88 12.85
N VAL A 274 -15.56 -1.97 11.62
CA VAL A 274 -16.96 -1.62 11.33
C VAL A 274 -17.49 -2.44 10.16
N ILE A 275 -18.77 -2.78 10.23
CA ILE A 275 -19.55 -3.24 9.09
C ILE A 275 -20.15 -2.01 8.45
N ASN A 276 -19.86 -1.73 7.19
CA ASN A 276 -20.35 -0.52 6.52
C ASN A 276 -21.84 -0.63 6.22
N HIS A 277 -22.72 -0.39 7.19
CA HIS A 277 -24.17 -0.53 7.03
C HIS A 277 -24.90 0.81 7.18
N ALA A 278 -26.14 0.83 6.67
CA ALA A 278 -27.18 1.75 7.10
C ALA A 278 -28.18 1.00 8.01
N ASN A 279 -29.06 1.75 8.69
CA ASN A 279 -29.90 1.37 9.86
C ASN A 279 -30.72 0.05 9.82
N GLU A 280 -30.66 -0.75 8.76
CA GLU A 280 -31.51 -1.92 8.52
C GLU A 280 -30.74 -3.26 8.39
N ALA A 281 -29.46 -3.29 8.73
CA ALA A 281 -28.66 -4.52 8.70
C ALA A 281 -28.68 -5.27 10.04
N THR A 282 -28.70 -6.60 9.99
CA THR A 282 -28.59 -7.47 11.18
C THR A 282 -27.50 -8.52 11.00
N GLY A 283 -27.10 -9.21 12.07
CA GLY A 283 -25.99 -10.16 12.04
C GLY A 283 -24.65 -9.51 12.40
N GLY A 284 -23.56 -10.15 12.00
CA GLY A 284 -22.22 -9.74 12.39
C GLY A 284 -21.12 -10.69 11.91
N PHE A 285 -19.88 -10.26 12.17
CA PHE A 285 -18.68 -11.00 11.81
C PHE A 285 -17.82 -11.32 13.03
N ASP A 286 -17.29 -12.54 13.03
CA ASP A 286 -16.20 -12.98 13.88
C ASP A 286 -14.89 -12.66 13.17
N VAL A 287 -14.21 -11.61 13.61
CA VAL A 287 -12.99 -11.10 12.96
C VAL A 287 -11.77 -11.53 13.75
N THR A 288 -10.97 -12.42 13.18
CA THR A 288 -9.66 -12.80 13.72
C THR A 288 -8.58 -11.91 13.10
N VAL A 289 -7.83 -11.23 13.97
CA VAL A 289 -6.73 -10.34 13.59
C VAL A 289 -5.43 -10.93 14.13
N GLY A 290 -4.52 -11.30 13.24
CA GLY A 290 -3.14 -11.63 13.53
C GLY A 290 -2.24 -10.40 13.41
N LEU A 291 -1.42 -10.14 14.43
CA LEU A 291 -0.38 -9.13 14.44
C LEU A 291 0.94 -9.76 14.03
N GLY A 292 1.44 -9.36 12.87
CA GLY A 292 2.75 -9.74 12.39
C GLY A 292 3.87 -8.86 12.92
N VAL A 293 5.04 -9.04 12.31
CA VAL A 293 6.22 -8.21 12.54
C VAL A 293 6.04 -6.80 11.96
N VAL A 294 6.86 -5.86 12.43
CA VAL A 294 7.08 -4.58 11.74
C VAL A 294 8.32 -4.78 10.87
N PRO A 295 8.20 -4.86 9.53
CA PRO A 295 9.35 -5.06 8.68
C PRO A 295 10.25 -3.84 8.70
N ALA A 296 11.56 -4.05 8.67
CA ALA A 296 12.52 -2.98 8.84
C ALA A 296 12.57 -1.99 7.66
N ARG A 297 12.32 -2.45 6.43
CA ARG A 297 12.49 -1.67 5.19
C ARG A 297 11.19 -1.32 4.45
N GLY A 298 10.03 -1.53 5.07
CA GLY A 298 8.73 -1.28 4.43
C GLY A 298 8.50 -2.08 3.15
N LEU A 299 7.50 -1.67 2.35
CA LEU A 299 7.19 -2.29 1.05
C LEU A 299 7.86 -1.55 -0.11
N ILE A 300 7.84 -0.22 -0.08
CA ILE A 300 8.39 0.63 -1.14
C ILE A 300 9.93 0.62 -1.01
N GLY A 301 10.59 0.14 -2.06
CA GLY A 301 12.05 -0.01 -2.12
C GLY A 301 12.59 -1.18 -1.30
N ALA A 302 11.75 -2.18 -1.01
CA ALA A 302 12.21 -3.48 -0.55
C ALA A 302 13.25 -4.06 -1.53
N ASP A 303 14.28 -4.72 -1.00
CA ASP A 303 15.23 -5.44 -1.84
C ASP A 303 14.50 -6.55 -2.60
N THR A 304 14.51 -6.43 -3.92
CA THR A 304 13.79 -7.34 -4.83
C THR A 304 14.73 -8.21 -5.63
N ALA A 305 16.03 -8.24 -5.29
CA ALA A 305 17.00 -9.07 -5.99
C ALA A 305 16.57 -10.54 -6.05
N ASP A 306 15.94 -11.03 -4.97
CA ASP A 306 15.46 -12.41 -4.85
C ASP A 306 13.98 -12.59 -5.22
N PHE A 307 13.29 -11.53 -5.64
CA PHE A 307 11.87 -11.66 -5.99
C PHE A 307 11.74 -12.27 -7.38
N ALA A 308 10.85 -13.24 -7.49
CA ALA A 308 10.43 -13.74 -8.79
C ALA A 308 9.67 -12.63 -9.52
N ARG A 309 9.79 -12.63 -10.85
CA ARG A 309 9.16 -11.67 -11.74
C ARG A 309 8.13 -12.38 -12.61
N ALA A 310 6.92 -11.85 -12.65
CA ALA A 310 5.91 -12.18 -13.65
C ALA A 310 5.63 -10.96 -14.52
N THR A 311 5.43 -11.18 -15.81
CA THR A 311 5.06 -10.13 -16.77
C THR A 311 3.87 -10.58 -17.59
N ALA A 312 2.94 -9.67 -17.88
CA ALA A 312 1.79 -9.91 -18.73
C ALA A 312 1.45 -8.67 -19.55
N GLU A 313 0.99 -8.86 -20.79
CA GLU A 313 0.26 -7.83 -21.52
C GLU A 313 -1.23 -8.12 -21.35
N LEU A 314 -1.96 -7.20 -20.73
CA LEU A 314 -3.36 -7.39 -20.39
C LEU A 314 -4.24 -6.39 -21.14
N ARG A 315 -5.30 -6.91 -21.72
CA ARG A 315 -6.38 -6.14 -22.32
C ARG A 315 -7.63 -6.30 -21.45
N PRO A 316 -8.59 -5.37 -21.51
CA PRO A 316 -9.91 -5.59 -20.95
C PRO A 316 -10.47 -6.92 -21.48
N ALA A 317 -10.58 -7.89 -20.58
CA ALA A 317 -11.02 -9.24 -20.89
C ALA A 317 -11.73 -9.81 -19.66
N MET A 318 -12.78 -10.61 -19.88
CA MET A 318 -13.53 -11.26 -18.81
C MET A 318 -12.84 -12.52 -18.28
N GLU A 319 -11.51 -12.51 -18.16
CA GLU A 319 -10.77 -13.68 -17.71
C GLU A 319 -9.58 -13.31 -16.82
N TRP A 320 -9.30 -14.21 -15.89
CA TRP A 320 -8.13 -14.16 -15.05
C TRP A 320 -6.96 -14.80 -15.81
N THR A 321 -5.88 -14.04 -15.97
CA THR A 321 -4.60 -14.54 -16.52
C THR A 321 -3.72 -15.03 -15.38
N PRO A 322 -3.49 -16.35 -15.22
CA PRO A 322 -2.61 -16.85 -14.18
C PRO A 322 -1.15 -16.47 -14.44
N THR A 323 -0.41 -16.18 -13.37
CA THR A 323 1.03 -15.92 -13.42
C THR A 323 1.83 -17.10 -12.86
N SER A 324 3.16 -17.00 -12.90
CA SER A 324 4.06 -17.96 -12.25
C SER A 324 4.30 -17.68 -10.76
N LEU A 325 3.72 -16.61 -10.19
CA LEU A 325 3.93 -16.25 -8.79
C LEU A 325 2.97 -17.02 -7.89
N VAL A 326 3.53 -17.87 -7.04
CA VAL A 326 2.81 -18.55 -5.96
C VAL A 326 3.17 -17.87 -4.66
N LEU A 327 2.18 -17.33 -3.97
CA LEU A 327 2.33 -16.41 -2.86
C LEU A 327 1.77 -16.99 -1.57
N LYS A 328 2.30 -16.51 -0.45
CA LYS A 328 1.70 -16.66 0.87
C LYS A 328 1.07 -15.34 1.29
N LYS A 329 0.01 -15.43 2.10
CA LYS A 329 -0.63 -14.29 2.74
C LYS A 329 0.42 -13.46 3.48
N GLY A 330 0.44 -12.15 3.22
CA GLY A 330 1.41 -11.22 3.78
C GLY A 330 2.68 -11.04 2.95
N ASP A 331 2.88 -11.81 1.88
CA ASP A 331 4.01 -11.61 0.98
C ASP A 331 3.91 -10.25 0.27
N PRO A 332 5.02 -9.52 0.11
CA PRO A 332 5.02 -8.27 -0.64
C PRO A 332 4.77 -8.51 -2.12
N LEU A 333 3.94 -7.66 -2.71
CA LEU A 333 3.68 -7.57 -4.13
C LEU A 333 4.00 -6.17 -4.63
N LEU A 334 5.02 -6.07 -5.48
CA LEU A 334 5.39 -4.84 -6.14
C LEU A 334 4.89 -4.90 -7.58
N VAL A 335 3.99 -3.99 -7.91
CA VAL A 335 3.37 -3.91 -9.23
C VAL A 335 3.91 -2.70 -9.97
N ARG A 336 4.25 -2.91 -11.24
CA ARG A 336 4.50 -1.86 -12.22
C ARG A 336 3.74 -2.18 -13.49
N ALA A 337 2.70 -1.41 -13.76
CA ALA A 337 1.92 -1.44 -14.98
C ALA A 337 2.12 -0.13 -15.75
N THR A 338 2.29 -0.26 -17.06
CA THR A 338 2.43 0.85 -18.01
C THR A 338 1.49 0.62 -19.18
N GLY A 339 1.32 1.62 -20.04
CA GLY A 339 0.32 1.60 -21.10
C GLY A 339 -0.96 2.32 -20.66
N GLN A 340 -1.88 2.44 -21.60
CA GLN A 340 -3.14 3.17 -21.44
C GLN A 340 -4.23 2.47 -22.22
N LEU A 341 -5.47 2.71 -21.80
CA LEU A 341 -6.66 2.33 -22.53
C LEU A 341 -7.36 3.57 -23.07
N THR A 342 -7.86 3.48 -24.29
CA THR A 342 -8.65 4.52 -24.97
C THR A 342 -9.92 3.91 -25.51
N GLY A 343 -11.00 4.67 -25.60
CA GLY A 343 -12.25 4.20 -26.18
C GLY A 343 -13.08 5.36 -26.70
N ASP A 344 -14.13 5.02 -27.44
CA ASP A 344 -14.97 6.02 -28.12
C ASP A 344 -16.10 6.55 -27.23
N ASP A 345 -16.37 5.93 -26.07
CA ASP A 345 -17.35 6.39 -25.12
C ASP A 345 -16.79 7.60 -24.32
N PRO A 346 -17.27 8.82 -24.58
CA PRO A 346 -16.74 10.02 -23.93
C PRO A 346 -17.07 10.09 -22.43
N ASP A 347 -18.07 9.33 -21.95
CA ASP A 347 -18.43 9.30 -20.53
C ASP A 347 -17.47 8.39 -19.74
N LEU A 348 -16.79 7.45 -20.42
CA LEU A 348 -15.81 6.54 -19.82
C LEU A 348 -14.36 6.91 -20.17
N PHE A 349 -14.15 7.55 -21.32
CA PHE A 349 -12.84 7.87 -21.91
C PHE A 349 -12.76 9.34 -22.35
N ASP A 350 -13.01 10.28 -21.43
CA ASP A 350 -12.66 11.70 -21.63
C ASP A 350 -11.14 11.91 -21.80
N LYS A 351 -10.33 10.96 -21.32
CA LYS A 351 -8.88 10.86 -21.53
C LYS A 351 -8.41 9.40 -21.45
N PRO A 352 -7.15 9.11 -21.87
CA PRO A 352 -6.59 7.77 -21.72
C PRO A 352 -6.58 7.32 -20.25
N LEU A 353 -7.08 6.11 -19.99
CA LEU A 353 -7.12 5.51 -18.66
C LEU A 353 -5.80 4.81 -18.34
N ASP A 354 -5.26 5.05 -17.15
CA ASP A 354 -4.15 4.26 -16.62
C ASP A 354 -4.66 2.98 -15.94
N ALA A 355 -3.78 2.20 -15.33
CA ALA A 355 -4.15 0.94 -14.68
C ALA A 355 -5.06 1.11 -13.44
N PHE A 356 -5.42 2.33 -13.03
CA PHE A 356 -6.48 2.58 -12.04
C PHE A 356 -7.88 2.64 -12.67
N GLY A 357 -8.01 2.59 -14.00
CA GLY A 357 -9.28 2.49 -14.72
C GLY A 357 -10.11 3.78 -14.70
N SER A 358 -11.41 3.66 -14.96
CA SER A 358 -12.38 4.76 -14.86
C SER A 358 -13.06 4.77 -13.49
N SER A 359 -13.71 5.87 -13.13
CA SER A 359 -14.52 5.93 -11.89
C SER A 359 -15.86 5.22 -11.98
N ALA A 360 -16.24 4.77 -13.18
CA ALA A 360 -17.46 4.00 -13.36
C ALA A 360 -17.28 2.59 -12.76
N LEU A 361 -18.30 2.13 -12.04
CA LEU A 361 -18.33 0.77 -11.52
C LEU A 361 -18.73 -0.20 -12.63
N GLY A 362 -18.25 -1.42 -12.47
CA GLY A 362 -18.45 -2.54 -13.36
C GLY A 362 -19.89 -2.80 -13.79
N GLY A 363 -20.84 -2.71 -12.86
CA GLY A 363 -22.24 -3.07 -13.12
C GLY A 363 -22.34 -4.53 -13.57
N THR A 364 -22.67 -4.78 -14.83
CA THR A 364 -22.72 -6.13 -15.44
C THR A 364 -21.33 -6.68 -15.84
N SER A 365 -20.24 -5.96 -15.57
CA SER A 365 -18.88 -6.39 -15.90
C SER A 365 -18.43 -7.68 -15.23
N PHE A 366 -17.23 -8.14 -15.61
CA PHE A 366 -16.51 -9.23 -14.97
C PHE A 366 -16.36 -9.07 -13.44
N LEU A 367 -16.17 -7.83 -12.97
CA LEU A 367 -16.11 -7.47 -11.54
C LEU A 367 -17.12 -6.34 -11.25
N PRO A 368 -18.40 -6.66 -10.98
CA PRO A 368 -19.52 -5.72 -10.87
C PRO A 368 -19.30 -4.48 -9.98
N SER A 369 -18.63 -4.68 -8.84
CA SER A 369 -18.43 -3.66 -7.80
C SER A 369 -17.11 -2.93 -7.90
N ARG A 370 -16.39 -3.14 -8.99
CA ARG A 370 -15.01 -2.72 -9.16
C ARG A 370 -14.93 -1.73 -10.30
N PHE A 371 -13.91 -0.88 -10.27
CA PHE A 371 -13.70 0.13 -11.29
C PHE A 371 -13.53 -0.54 -12.66
N LEU A 372 -14.24 -0.02 -13.66
CA LEU A 372 -14.09 -0.47 -15.03
C LEU A 372 -12.69 -0.16 -15.52
N PHE A 373 -12.13 -1.06 -16.33
CA PHE A 373 -10.83 -0.91 -16.97
C PHE A 373 -9.63 -0.78 -16.01
N ALA A 374 -9.83 -0.99 -14.71
CA ALA A 374 -8.76 -1.02 -13.73
C ALA A 374 -8.06 -2.39 -13.71
N LEU A 375 -6.78 -2.37 -13.36
CA LEU A 375 -5.96 -3.57 -13.19
C LEU A 375 -6.17 -4.18 -11.80
N TYR A 376 -6.62 -5.43 -11.79
CA TYR A 376 -6.84 -6.22 -10.59
C TYR A 376 -5.92 -7.44 -10.54
N GLY A 377 -5.63 -7.86 -9.31
CA GLY A 377 -4.98 -9.12 -9.00
C GLY A 377 -5.93 -9.97 -8.17
N ARG A 378 -5.81 -11.30 -8.28
CA ARG A 378 -6.48 -12.25 -7.40
C ARG A 378 -5.47 -13.25 -6.86
N VAL A 379 -5.51 -13.50 -5.56
CA VAL A 379 -4.71 -14.54 -4.88
C VAL A 379 -5.64 -15.32 -3.98
N GLY A 380 -5.70 -16.65 -4.12
CA GLY A 380 -6.58 -17.49 -3.29
C GLY A 380 -8.06 -17.08 -3.36
N GLY A 381 -8.52 -16.58 -4.51
CA GLY A 381 -9.87 -16.05 -4.69
C GLY A 381 -10.09 -14.59 -4.24
N GLN A 382 -9.12 -13.99 -3.54
CA GLN A 382 -9.25 -12.62 -3.02
C GLN A 382 -8.77 -11.58 -4.02
N VAL A 383 -9.66 -10.68 -4.41
CA VAL A 383 -9.44 -9.65 -5.44
C VAL A 383 -8.91 -8.37 -4.80
N VAL A 384 -7.85 -7.81 -5.38
CA VAL A 384 -7.20 -6.57 -4.94
C VAL A 384 -6.96 -5.63 -6.13
N LEU A 385 -7.19 -4.32 -5.93
CA LEU A 385 -6.82 -3.30 -6.91
C LEU A 385 -5.31 -3.15 -6.94
N LEU A 386 -4.70 -3.42 -8.09
CA LEU A 386 -3.25 -3.28 -8.25
C LEU A 386 -2.89 -1.87 -8.70
N GLY A 387 -3.55 -1.34 -9.73
CA GLY A 387 -3.22 -0.01 -10.27
C GLY A 387 -1.87 0.01 -11.01
N ALA A 388 -1.36 1.22 -11.30
CA ALA A 388 -0.17 1.41 -12.13
C ALA A 388 1.15 1.11 -11.40
N GLN A 389 1.31 1.58 -10.17
CA GLN A 389 2.53 1.40 -9.39
C GLN A 389 2.13 1.28 -7.93
N ASN A 390 2.12 0.06 -7.42
CA ASN A 390 1.58 -0.20 -6.10
C ASN A 390 2.41 -1.26 -5.38
N ALA A 391 2.44 -1.13 -4.07
CA ALA A 391 3.13 -2.05 -3.19
C ALA A 391 2.14 -2.47 -2.11
N LEU A 392 1.72 -3.73 -2.17
CA LEU A 392 0.71 -4.30 -1.28
C LEU A 392 1.17 -5.65 -0.71
N LEU A 393 0.40 -6.21 0.21
CA LEU A 393 0.61 -7.57 0.69
C LEU A 393 -0.40 -8.51 0.04
N ALA A 394 0.04 -9.72 -0.29
CA ALA A 394 -0.83 -10.77 -0.79
C ALA A 394 -1.94 -11.05 0.24
N PRO A 395 -3.23 -10.97 -0.14
CA PRO A 395 -4.35 -11.08 0.80
C PRO A 395 -4.61 -12.51 1.29
N ALA A 396 -4.13 -13.51 0.55
CA ALA A 396 -4.30 -14.93 0.81
C ALA A 396 -3.12 -15.73 0.22
N ASP A 397 -3.13 -17.04 0.46
CA ASP A 397 -2.21 -17.98 -0.18
C ASP A 397 -2.72 -18.35 -1.58
N GLY A 398 -1.81 -18.58 -2.53
CA GLY A 398 -2.13 -19.14 -3.84
C GLY A 398 -1.39 -18.49 -5.01
N THR A 399 -1.76 -18.89 -6.22
CA THR A 399 -1.23 -18.29 -7.46
C THR A 399 -1.81 -16.90 -7.66
N LEU A 400 -0.96 -15.93 -8.02
CA LEU A 400 -1.42 -14.63 -8.49
C LEU A 400 -2.00 -14.75 -9.90
N GLU A 401 -3.22 -14.28 -10.05
CA GLU A 401 -3.88 -14.09 -11.34
C GLU A 401 -4.12 -12.60 -11.57
N LEU A 402 -4.07 -12.16 -12.83
CA LEU A 402 -4.24 -10.75 -13.21
C LEU A 402 -5.42 -10.60 -14.18
N ALA A 403 -6.17 -9.51 -14.04
CA ALA A 403 -7.24 -9.17 -14.97
C ALA A 403 -7.38 -7.65 -15.11
N VAL A 404 -7.88 -7.21 -16.25
CA VAL A 404 -8.37 -5.84 -16.44
C VAL A 404 -9.88 -5.91 -16.49
N ASN A 405 -10.55 -5.23 -15.57
CA ASN A 405 -12.00 -5.29 -15.50
C ASN A 405 -12.62 -4.75 -16.81
N GLY A 406 -13.69 -5.38 -17.30
CA GLY A 406 -14.33 -5.01 -18.55
C GLY A 406 -15.76 -5.55 -18.64
N PHE A 407 -16.54 -5.02 -19.57
CA PHE A 407 -17.95 -5.41 -19.75
C PHE A 407 -18.09 -6.83 -20.31
N SER A 408 -19.19 -7.49 -19.93
CA SER A 408 -19.45 -8.86 -20.37
C SER A 408 -20.18 -8.98 -21.70
N ASP A 409 -20.84 -7.91 -22.14
CA ASP A 409 -21.78 -7.88 -23.25
C ASP A 409 -21.31 -6.92 -24.36
N CYS A 410 -20.00 -6.82 -24.57
CA CYS A 410 -19.36 -5.99 -25.59
C CYS A 410 -19.68 -6.41 -27.04
N THR A 411 -20.94 -6.34 -27.47
CA THR A 411 -21.34 -6.69 -28.84
C THR A 411 -21.21 -5.53 -29.82
N SER A 412 -21.06 -4.28 -29.36
CA SER A 412 -20.83 -3.11 -30.24
C SER A 412 -20.34 -1.81 -29.58
N ALA A 413 -20.22 -1.72 -28.25
CA ALA A 413 -19.92 -0.47 -27.53
C ALA A 413 -18.57 -0.45 -26.80
N CYS A 414 -17.72 -1.45 -27.00
CA CYS A 414 -16.42 -1.55 -26.34
C CYS A 414 -15.28 -1.52 -27.36
N ASP A 415 -15.20 -0.46 -28.18
CA ASP A 415 -14.00 -0.17 -28.97
C ASP A 415 -12.88 0.35 -28.05
N VAL A 416 -12.61 -0.40 -26.98
CA VAL A 416 -11.52 -0.12 -26.05
C VAL A 416 -10.24 -0.64 -26.67
N GLN A 417 -9.38 0.29 -27.04
CA GLN A 417 -8.07 0.04 -27.61
C GLN A 417 -7.00 0.20 -26.53
N GLY A 418 -5.83 -0.37 -26.81
CA GLY A 418 -4.69 -0.36 -25.88
C GLY A 418 -4.57 -1.64 -25.06
N ALA A 419 -3.59 -1.63 -24.15
CA ALA A 419 -3.27 -2.71 -23.24
C ALA A 419 -2.39 -2.17 -22.11
N PHE A 420 -2.33 -2.89 -21.00
CA PHE A 420 -1.33 -2.67 -19.96
C PHE A 420 -0.20 -3.67 -20.08
N SER A 421 1.04 -3.19 -20.06
CA SER A 421 2.23 -4.01 -19.83
C SER A 421 2.49 -4.02 -18.33
N VAL A 422 2.22 -5.16 -17.70
CA VAL A 422 2.25 -5.37 -16.25
C VAL A 422 3.46 -6.22 -15.89
N GLU A 423 4.21 -5.74 -14.91
CA GLU A 423 5.23 -6.48 -14.19
C GLU A 423 4.83 -6.59 -12.72
N VAL A 424 4.86 -7.79 -12.18
CA VAL A 424 4.68 -8.03 -10.74
C VAL A 424 5.90 -8.75 -10.19
N ARG A 425 6.38 -8.31 -9.03
CA ARG A 425 7.45 -8.95 -8.27
C ARG A 425 6.96 -9.36 -6.89
N GLY A 426 7.36 -10.55 -6.45
CA GLY A 426 7.13 -11.04 -5.09
C GLY A 426 7.98 -12.27 -4.77
N PRO A 427 8.07 -12.69 -3.50
CA PRO A 427 8.65 -13.98 -3.16
C PRO A 427 7.78 -15.08 -3.78
N SER A 428 8.36 -15.95 -4.61
CA SER A 428 7.63 -17.08 -5.18
C SER A 428 7.98 -18.35 -4.42
N HIS A 429 6.96 -19.09 -4.02
CA HIS A 429 7.09 -20.35 -3.29
C HIS A 429 6.88 -21.54 -4.24
N PRO A 430 7.37 -22.74 -3.88
CA PRO A 430 6.98 -23.98 -4.57
C PRO A 430 5.46 -24.20 -4.47
N GLN A 431 4.86 -24.76 -5.53
CA GLN A 431 3.45 -25.17 -5.55
C GLN A 431 3.14 -26.31 -4.60
#